data_AF-A0A8T5MXZ8-F1
#
_entry.id   AF-A0A8T5MXZ8-F1
#
_cell.length_a   1.000
_cell.length_b   1.000
_cell.length_c   1.000
_cell.angle_alpha   90.00
_cell.angle_beta   90.00
_cell.angle_gamma   90.00
#
_symmetry.space_group_name_H-M   'P 1'
#
loop_
_entity.id
_entity.type
_entity.pdbx_description
1 polymer ?
#
loop_
_entity_poly.entity_id
_entity_poly.type
_entity_poly.pdbx_seq_one_letter_code
_entity_poly.pdbx_strand_id
1 'polypeptide(L)'
;MGKNNKKEVAEKTAIAYFGLSSAIDKFPKDTKINIHESFDSDPKTTGFLGELAKKIESVWHENIGTYSRTARLSTHDFLYYINNLREERGASPLTLKSALIETWMKNITDVYDNVVLVEIVNGDKRKLLLVNTKITL
;
A
#
# COMPACT_ATOMS: atom_id res chain seq x y z
N MET A 1 16.95 10.51 -3.39
CA MET A 1 16.85 9.79 -2.11
C MET A 1 17.54 8.44 -2.26
N GLY A 2 18.52 8.12 -1.41
CA GLY A 2 19.21 6.82 -1.47
C GLY A 2 18.31 5.65 -1.05
N LYS A 3 18.61 4.43 -1.51
CA LYS A 3 17.83 3.21 -1.19
C LYS A 3 17.54 3.03 0.31
N ASN A 4 18.50 3.37 1.16
CA ASN A 4 18.36 3.29 2.62
C ASN A 4 17.21 4.14 3.18
N ASN A 5 16.83 5.23 2.50
CA ASN A 5 15.77 6.13 2.95
C ASN A 5 14.37 5.53 2.70
N LYS A 6 14.14 4.85 1.57
CA LYS A 6 12.82 4.27 1.25
C LYS A 6 12.39 3.21 2.26
N LYS A 7 13.33 2.32 2.60
CA LYS A 7 13.09 1.23 3.55
C LYS A 7 12.75 1.79 4.93
N GLU A 8 13.54 2.74 5.43
CA GLU A 8 13.31 3.38 6.72
C GLU A 8 11.95 4.09 6.81
N VAL A 9 11.58 4.86 5.77
CA VAL A 9 10.26 5.51 5.68
C VAL A 9 9.13 4.49 5.70
N ALA A 10 9.28 3.39 4.95
CA ALA A 10 8.28 2.32 4.88
C ALA A 10 8.12 1.57 6.20
N GLU A 11 9.23 1.23 6.88
CA GLU A 11 9.22 0.60 8.21
C GLU A 11 8.56 1.50 9.24
N LYS A 12 8.96 2.78 9.32
CA LYS A 12 8.35 3.76 10.22
C LYS A 12 6.85 3.91 9.95
N THR A 13 6.46 3.94 8.68
CA THR A 13 5.05 4.05 8.29
C THR A 13 4.25 2.82 8.68
N ALA A 14 4.80 1.63 8.50
CA ALA A 14 4.19 0.37 8.91
C ALA A 14 4.04 0.28 10.44
N ILE A 15 5.08 0.67 11.19
CA ILE A 15 5.04 0.73 12.66
C ILE A 15 4.02 1.77 13.11
N ALA A 16 3.93 2.94 12.50
CA ALA A 16 2.96 3.96 12.89
C ALA A 16 1.51 3.57 12.53
N TYR A 17 1.30 2.84 11.42
CA TYR A 17 -0.03 2.46 10.96
C TYR A 17 -0.58 1.23 11.69
N PHE A 18 0.26 0.21 11.86
CA PHE A 18 -0.12 -1.03 12.54
C PHE A 18 0.41 -1.11 13.97
N GLY A 19 1.03 -0.03 14.44
CA GLY A 19 1.34 0.26 15.83
C GLY A 19 0.06 0.32 16.62
N LEU A 20 -0.34 -0.86 17.07
CA LEU A 20 -1.36 -1.17 18.05
C LEU A 20 -1.02 -0.47 19.39
N SER A 21 -1.22 0.85 19.41
CA SER A 21 -1.38 1.84 20.48
C SER A 21 -0.64 1.80 21.84
N SER A 22 0.19 0.82 22.21
CA SER A 22 0.77 0.79 23.58
C SER A 22 2.30 0.89 23.69
N ALA A 23 3.06 0.73 22.62
CA ALA A 23 4.52 0.88 22.69
C ALA A 23 5.05 1.50 21.40
N ILE A 24 5.39 2.78 21.46
CA ILE A 24 6.06 3.54 20.41
C ILE A 24 7.43 2.91 20.04
N ASP A 25 7.96 2.03 20.90
CA ASP A 25 9.34 1.53 20.79
C ASP A 25 9.49 0.05 20.45
N LYS A 26 8.41 -0.77 20.45
CA LYS A 26 8.55 -2.22 20.19
C LYS A 26 7.38 -2.79 19.38
N PHE A 27 7.72 -3.22 18.17
CA PHE A 27 6.84 -4.01 17.30
C PHE A 27 6.44 -5.31 18.02
N PRO A 28 5.18 -5.79 17.93
CA PRO A 28 4.74 -6.96 18.66
C PRO A 28 5.68 -8.14 18.40
N LYS A 29 5.93 -8.96 19.44
CA LYS A 29 6.85 -10.10 19.34
C LYS A 29 6.47 -10.98 18.14
N ASP A 30 7.48 -11.46 17.43
CA ASP A 30 7.35 -12.29 16.22
C ASP A 30 6.70 -11.62 15.00
N THR A 31 6.51 -10.29 15.01
CA THR A 31 6.04 -9.58 13.83
C THR A 31 7.18 -9.34 12.85
N LYS A 32 6.96 -9.69 11.58
CA LYS A 32 7.90 -9.46 10.47
C LYS A 32 7.36 -8.38 9.55
N ILE A 33 8.24 -7.47 9.13
CA ILE A 33 7.98 -6.48 8.09
C ILE A 33 8.79 -6.88 6.86
N ASN A 34 8.10 -7.19 5.76
CA ASN A 34 8.71 -7.41 4.45
C ASN A 34 8.40 -6.19 3.58
N ILE A 35 9.43 -5.64 2.93
CA ILE A 35 9.29 -4.48 2.05
C ILE A 35 9.66 -4.91 0.65
N HIS A 36 8.75 -4.68 -0.28
CA HIS A 36 8.89 -5.04 -1.68
C HIS A 36 8.91 -3.74 -2.51
N GLU A 37 10.06 -3.46 -3.11
CA GLU A 37 10.24 -2.30 -4.00
C GLU A 37 9.79 -2.57 -5.42
N SER A 38 9.76 -3.85 -5.83
CA SER A 38 9.27 -4.30 -7.13
C SER A 38 8.94 -5.79 -7.06
N PHE A 39 8.07 -6.23 -7.96
CA PHE A 39 7.72 -7.63 -8.20
C PHE A 39 8.08 -8.11 -9.60
N ASP A 40 8.72 -7.25 -10.42
CA ASP A 40 8.92 -7.46 -11.86
C ASP A 40 7.64 -7.98 -12.55
N SER A 41 6.48 -7.54 -12.06
CA SER A 41 5.23 -7.85 -12.73
C SER A 41 5.24 -7.05 -14.02
N ASP A 42 5.30 -7.72 -15.17
CA ASP A 42 5.02 -7.10 -16.47
C ASP A 42 3.56 -6.64 -16.38
N PRO A 43 3.29 -5.38 -16.00
CA PRO A 43 1.95 -4.97 -15.69
C PRO A 43 1.27 -4.95 -17.03
N LYS A 44 0.45 -5.96 -17.33
CA LYS A 44 -0.43 -5.91 -18.49
C LYS A 44 -1.28 -4.67 -18.29
N THR A 45 -0.89 -3.56 -18.92
CA THR A 45 -1.56 -2.26 -18.87
C THR A 45 -2.88 -2.39 -19.63
N THR A 46 -3.80 -3.13 -19.01
CA THR A 46 -5.21 -3.07 -19.35
C THR A 46 -5.67 -1.65 -19.08
N GLY A 47 -6.67 -1.17 -19.82
CA GLY A 47 -7.22 0.18 -19.60
C GLY A 47 -7.63 0.42 -18.15
N PHE A 48 -8.10 -0.62 -17.45
CA PHE A 48 -8.44 -0.54 -16.03
C PHE A 48 -7.23 -0.26 -15.13
N LEU A 49 -6.10 -0.97 -15.32
CA LEU A 49 -4.93 -0.78 -14.47
C LEU A 49 -4.34 0.63 -14.64
N GLY A 50 -4.33 1.16 -15.87
CA GLY A 50 -3.88 2.53 -16.14
C GLY A 50 -4.76 3.58 -15.47
N GLU A 51 -6.09 3.41 -15.48
CA GLU A 51 -7.02 4.29 -14.78
C GLU A 51 -6.88 4.18 -13.25
N LEU A 52 -6.74 2.96 -12.73
CA LEU A 52 -6.51 2.74 -11.31
C LEU A 52 -5.22 3.44 -10.87
N ALA A 53 -4.13 3.30 -11.63
CA ALA A 53 -2.87 3.99 -11.34
C ALA A 53 -3.05 5.51 -11.26
N LYS A 54 -3.77 6.12 -12.21
CA LYS A 54 -4.09 7.56 -12.20
C LYS A 54 -4.94 7.95 -10.99
N LYS A 55 -5.95 7.15 -10.65
CA LYS A 55 -6.80 7.39 -9.49
C LYS A 55 -5.98 7.37 -8.20
N ILE A 56 -5.10 6.39 -8.04
CA ILE A 56 -4.23 6.26 -6.87
C ILE A 56 -3.25 7.43 -6.77
N GLU A 57 -2.66 7.85 -7.88
CA GLU A 57 -1.77 9.01 -7.90
C GLU A 57 -2.48 10.29 -7.42
N SER A 58 -3.75 10.47 -7.77
CA SER A 58 -4.52 11.63 -7.34
C SER A 58 -4.87 11.66 -5.84
N VAL A 59 -4.86 10.54 -5.14
CA VAL A 59 -5.42 10.45 -3.76
C VAL A 59 -4.36 10.27 -2.67
N TRP A 60 -3.07 10.24 -3.03
CA TRP A 60 -2.00 10.10 -2.02
C TRP A 60 -2.04 11.18 -0.93
N HIS A 61 -2.32 12.42 -1.34
CA HIS A 61 -2.37 13.57 -0.44
C HIS A 61 -3.53 13.49 0.57
N GLU A 62 -4.59 12.76 0.25
CA GLU A 62 -5.73 12.51 1.14
C GLU A 62 -5.42 11.43 2.19
N ASN A 63 -4.40 10.62 1.95
CA ASN A 63 -4.10 9.41 2.71
C ASN A 63 -2.76 9.49 3.46
N ILE A 64 -2.46 10.67 4.04
CA ILE A 64 -1.25 10.89 4.83
C ILE A 64 -1.49 10.42 6.27
N GLY A 65 -0.69 9.46 6.73
CA GLY A 65 -0.79 8.97 8.11
C GLY A 65 -0.40 10.04 9.12
N THR A 66 -1.24 10.31 10.12
CA THR A 66 -1.01 11.35 11.14
C THR A 66 0.33 11.20 11.87
N TYR A 67 0.68 9.98 12.27
CA TYR A 67 1.91 9.70 13.01
C TYR A 67 3.13 9.46 12.11
N SER A 68 2.95 8.77 10.98
CA SER A 68 4.03 8.53 10.03
C SER A 68 4.40 9.77 9.21
N ARG A 69 3.47 10.73 9.11
CA ARG A 69 3.52 11.88 8.20
C ARG A 69 3.83 11.47 6.76
N THR A 70 3.42 10.26 6.37
CA THR A 70 3.74 9.63 5.09
C THR A 70 2.47 9.11 4.43
N ALA A 71 2.34 9.30 3.12
CA ALA A 71 1.20 8.82 2.35
C ALA A 71 1.18 7.28 2.25
N ARG A 72 0.03 6.67 2.54
CA ARG A 72 -0.13 5.21 2.59
C ARG A 72 -1.55 4.75 2.27
N LEU A 73 -1.69 3.57 1.69
CA LEU A 73 -2.99 2.94 1.42
C LEU A 73 -2.99 1.50 1.93
N SER A 74 -3.89 1.19 2.86
CA SER A 74 -4.13 -0.19 3.27
C SER A 74 -4.89 -0.95 2.20
N THR A 75 -5.03 -2.28 2.36
CA THR A 75 -5.91 -3.09 1.50
C THR A 75 -7.34 -2.56 1.46
N HIS A 76 -7.85 -1.97 2.56
CA HIS A 76 -9.21 -1.43 2.61
C HIS A 76 -9.31 -0.11 1.84
N ASP A 77 -8.37 0.81 2.07
CA ASP A 77 -8.32 2.10 1.36
C ASP A 77 -8.16 1.87 -0.15
N PHE A 78 -7.28 0.94 -0.52
CA PHE A 78 -7.07 0.56 -1.92
C PHE A 78 -8.31 -0.08 -2.55
N LEU A 79 -9.01 -0.95 -1.81
CA LEU A 79 -10.26 -1.56 -2.27
C LEU A 79 -11.37 -0.52 -2.49
N TYR A 80 -11.44 0.51 -1.66
CA TYR A 80 -12.40 1.61 -1.85
C TYR A 80 -12.21 2.25 -3.23
N TYR A 81 -10.98 2.64 -3.59
CA TYR A 81 -10.71 3.25 -4.89
C TYR A 81 -10.92 2.29 -6.07
N ILE A 82 -10.59 1.00 -5.89
CA ILE A 82 -10.93 -0.04 -6.87
C ILE A 82 -12.43 -0.09 -7.11
N ASN A 83 -13.24 -0.15 -6.05
CA ASN A 83 -14.68 -0.33 -6.17
C ASN A 83 -15.37 0.90 -6.75
N ASN A 84 -14.91 2.11 -6.43
CA ASN A 84 -15.39 3.33 -7.08
C ASN A 84 -15.17 3.25 -8.61
N LEU A 85 -13.95 2.89 -9.05
CA LEU A 85 -13.65 2.78 -10.48
C LEU A 85 -14.44 1.65 -11.17
N ARG A 86 -14.74 0.57 -10.45
CA ARG A 86 -15.58 -0.53 -10.95
C ARG A 86 -17.04 -0.10 -11.09
N GLU A 87 -17.57 0.64 -10.12
CA GLU A 87 -18.91 1.20 -10.16
C GLU A 87 -19.10 2.16 -11.34
N GLU A 88 -18.12 3.05 -11.57
CA GLU A 88 -18.08 3.94 -12.74
C GLU A 88 -18.16 3.19 -14.08
N ARG A 89 -17.73 1.92 -14.09
CA ARG A 89 -17.76 1.02 -15.26
C ARG A 89 -18.95 0.05 -15.27
N GLY A 90 -19.89 0.20 -14.34
CA GLY A 90 -21.05 -0.69 -14.18
C GLY A 90 -20.68 -2.11 -13.72
N ALA A 91 -19.50 -2.31 -13.15
CA ALA A 91 -19.03 -3.61 -12.66
C ALA A 91 -19.32 -3.78 -11.16
N SER A 92 -19.68 -5.01 -10.76
CA SER A 92 -19.97 -5.32 -9.35
C SER A 92 -18.74 -5.11 -8.45
N PRO A 93 -18.92 -4.68 -7.19
CA PRO A 93 -17.82 -4.44 -6.27
C PRO A 93 -17.11 -5.74 -5.90
N LEU A 94 -15.82 -5.63 -5.62
CA LEU A 94 -15.02 -6.71 -5.03
C LEU A 94 -15.15 -6.70 -3.51
N THR A 95 -14.94 -7.88 -2.92
CA THR A 95 -14.75 -8.03 -1.47
C THR A 95 -13.27 -8.16 -1.15
N LEU A 96 -12.90 -7.94 0.12
CA LEU A 96 -11.53 -8.07 0.62
C LEU A 96 -10.89 -9.45 0.40
N LYS A 97 -11.69 -10.48 0.10
CA LYS A 97 -11.22 -11.84 -0.20
C LYS A 97 -10.71 -12.01 -1.63
N SER A 98 -10.87 -11.00 -2.48
CA SER A 98 -10.46 -11.06 -3.88
C SER A 98 -8.94 -11.03 -4.04
N ALA A 99 -8.37 -12.06 -4.67
CA ALA A 99 -6.94 -12.14 -5.00
C ALA A 99 -6.49 -11.03 -5.98
N LEU A 100 -7.43 -10.38 -6.68
CA LEU A 100 -7.14 -9.27 -7.59
C LEU A 100 -6.59 -8.05 -6.84
N ILE A 101 -6.97 -7.85 -5.58
CA ILE A 101 -6.57 -6.67 -4.81
C ILE A 101 -5.05 -6.65 -4.63
N GLU A 102 -4.49 -7.75 -4.13
CA GLU A 102 -3.04 -7.89 -3.95
C GLU A 102 -2.31 -7.83 -5.30
N THR A 103 -2.86 -8.48 -6.33
CA THR A 103 -2.30 -8.42 -7.69
C THR A 103 -2.18 -6.98 -8.17
N TRP A 104 -3.20 -6.16 -7.98
CA TRP A 104 -3.16 -4.75 -8.36
C TRP A 104 -2.25 -3.91 -7.46
N MET A 105 -2.14 -4.19 -6.15
CA MET A 105 -1.15 -3.53 -5.29
C MET A 105 0.29 -3.78 -5.78
N LYS A 106 0.60 -5.02 -6.18
CA LYS A 106 1.91 -5.37 -6.76
C LYS A 106 2.18 -4.60 -8.06
N ASN A 107 1.19 -4.60 -8.97
CA ASN A 107 1.30 -3.82 -10.21
C ASN A 107 1.52 -2.32 -9.94
N ILE A 108 0.82 -1.72 -8.97
CA ILE A 108 1.03 -0.30 -8.61
C ILE A 108 2.45 -0.05 -8.09
N THR A 109 3.03 -1.02 -7.38
CA THR A 109 4.42 -0.94 -6.90
C THR A 109 5.38 -0.90 -8.09
N ASP A 110 5.15 -1.73 -9.11
CA ASP A 110 5.99 -1.74 -10.32
C ASP A 110 5.78 -0.53 -11.24
N VAL A 111 4.64 0.15 -11.14
CA VAL A 111 4.35 1.37 -11.92
C VAL A 111 5.07 2.60 -11.36
N TYR A 112 5.32 2.66 -10.05
CA TYR A 112 5.84 3.85 -9.39
C TYR A 112 7.09 3.57 -8.56
N ASP A 113 8.24 4.09 -9.01
CA ASP A 113 9.53 3.94 -8.31
C ASP A 113 9.50 4.32 -6.82
N ASN A 114 8.65 5.27 -6.43
CA ASN A 114 8.61 5.79 -5.06
C ASN A 114 7.57 5.07 -4.18
N VAL A 115 6.82 4.14 -4.73
CA VAL A 115 5.83 3.34 -4.01
C VAL A 115 6.45 1.99 -3.67
N VAL A 116 6.27 1.55 -2.43
CA VAL A 116 6.65 0.20 -1.99
C VAL A 116 5.45 -0.52 -1.42
N LEU A 117 5.40 -1.85 -1.57
CA LEU A 117 4.43 -2.69 -0.88
C LEU A 117 5.05 -3.22 0.40
N VAL A 118 4.45 -2.86 1.53
CA VAL A 118 4.83 -3.37 2.84
C VAL A 118 3.87 -4.48 3.25
N GLU A 119 4.44 -5.64 3.55
CA GLU A 119 3.74 -6.78 4.10
C GLU A 119 4.11 -6.94 5.58
N ILE A 120 3.09 -7.12 6.42
CA ILE A 120 3.26 -7.33 7.85
C ILE A 120 2.62 -8.65 8.24
N VAL A 121 3.43 -9.50 8.89
CA VAL A 121 3.03 -10.85 9.30
C VAL A 121 3.23 -11.00 10.81
N ASN A 122 2.20 -11.42 11.54
CA ASN A 122 2.27 -11.83 12.95
C ASN A 122 1.45 -13.12 13.13
N GLY A 123 2.14 -14.26 13.25
CA GLY A 123 1.47 -15.57 13.21
C GLY A 123 0.64 -15.72 11.93
N ASP A 124 -0.65 -16.02 12.06
CA ASP A 124 -1.59 -16.16 10.94
C ASP A 124 -2.14 -14.83 10.41
N LYS A 125 -1.81 -13.70 11.07
CA LYS A 125 -2.28 -12.38 10.64
C LYS A 125 -1.33 -11.82 9.60
N ARG A 126 -1.86 -11.53 8.42
CA ARG A 126 -1.16 -10.86 7.32
C ARG A 126 -1.88 -9.56 6.94
N LYS A 127 -1.15 -8.48 6.78
CA LYS A 127 -1.66 -7.18 6.31
C LYS A 127 -0.75 -6.57 5.26
N LEU A 128 -1.34 -5.84 4.33
CA LEU A 128 -0.63 -5.15 3.25
C LEU A 128 -0.86 -3.65 3.33
N LEU A 129 0.17 -2.89 2.96
CA LEU A 129 0.17 -1.44 2.95
C LEU A 129 1.03 -0.93 1.80
N LEU A 130 0.44 -0.19 0.86
CA LEU A 130 1.22 0.61 -0.09
C LEU A 130 1.70 1.87 0.63
N VAL A 131 2.97 2.21 0.43
CA VAL A 131 3.58 3.42 1.01
C VAL A 131 4.23 4.22 -0.10
N ASN A 132 3.83 5.48 -0.25
CA ASN A 132 4.49 6.42 -1.15
C ASN A 132 5.60 7.15 -0.38
N THR A 133 6.84 6.70 -0.57
CA THR A 133 8.02 7.17 0.17
C THR A 133 8.47 8.58 -0.21
N LYS A 134 7.94 9.15 -1.30
CA LYS A 134 8.26 10.52 -1.74
C LYS A 134 7.38 11.56 -1.06
N ILE A 135 6.16 11.21 -0.67
CA ILE A 135 5.19 12.14 -0.08
C ILE A 135 5.27 12.01 1.45
N THR A 136 6.10 12.87 2.02
CA THR A 136 6.32 12.99 3.48
C THR A 136 6.14 14.45 3.91
N LEU A 137 5.55 14.67 5.08
CA LEU A 137 5.34 16.00 5.68
C LEU A 137 6.25 16.22 6.88
#